data_AF-A0A1C6FPV9-F1
#
_entry.id   AF-A0A1C6FPV9-F1
#
_cell.length_a   1.000
_cell.length_b   1.000
_cell.length_c   1.000
_cell.angle_alpha   90.00
_cell.angle_beta   90.00
_cell.angle_gamma   90.00
#
_symmetry.space_group_name_H-M   'P 1'
#
loop_
_entity.id
_entity.type
_entity.pdbx_description
1 polymer ?
#
loop_
_entity_poly.entity_id
_entity_poly.type
_entity_poly.pdbx_seq_one_letter_code
_entity_poly.pdbx_strand_id
1 'polypeptide(L)'
;MKRDLGYLEQFMSDGYAMTGKDIGLYLTIIRLYEQQQYMYDNRIHSVEHRIVSISQPWLRPIVRGKVKAPVEFGAKFDLSLDSEGYGRLEKISFEAYNESTCLIEAIERFKERTGYYPERVLADQIYRTRENRSYCKEHGIRLSGPKLGRPSATAKVDKKQEYQDNTDRIEVERTFSLSKRCYGMSCITTKLEETQLTSIALSVFVTNLFRIQRRILCALLHLFRFWHDRNRCKSWKLQIAA
;
A
#
# COMPACT_ATOMS: atom_id res chain seq x y z
N MET A 1 21.43 23.92 -19.32
CA MET A 1 22.01 22.85 -18.46
C MET A 1 23.52 22.72 -18.65
N LYS A 2 24.05 22.16 -19.77
CA LYS A 2 25.52 22.06 -20.00
C LYS A 2 26.26 23.39 -19.81
N ARG A 3 25.75 24.46 -20.42
CA ARG A 3 26.31 25.82 -20.30
C ARG A 3 26.36 26.28 -18.84
N ASP A 4 25.27 26.09 -18.12
CA ASP A 4 25.11 26.62 -16.76
C ASP A 4 25.95 25.81 -15.74
N LEU A 5 26.11 24.49 -15.98
CA LEU A 5 27.08 23.66 -15.26
C LEU A 5 28.52 24.15 -15.46
N GLY A 6 28.87 24.56 -16.68
CA GLY A 6 30.19 25.13 -16.97
C GLY A 6 30.49 26.42 -16.21
N TYR A 7 29.49 27.31 -16.03
CA TYR A 7 29.66 28.49 -15.17
C TYR A 7 29.87 28.12 -13.70
N LEU A 8 29.16 27.12 -13.19
CA LEU A 8 29.32 26.65 -11.81
C LEU A 8 30.71 26.04 -11.58
N GLU A 9 31.20 25.23 -12.52
CA GLU A 9 32.56 24.70 -12.49
C GLU A 9 33.62 25.80 -12.48
N GLN A 10 33.43 26.84 -13.31
CA GLN A 10 34.32 27.99 -13.35
C GLN A 10 34.32 28.76 -12.01
N PHE A 11 33.15 29.02 -11.43
CA PHE A 11 33.08 29.68 -10.12
C PHE A 11 33.80 28.85 -9.05
N MET A 12 33.64 27.52 -9.06
CA MET A 12 34.33 26.64 -8.13
C MET A 12 35.84 26.63 -8.35
N SER A 13 36.32 26.69 -9.61
CA SER A 13 37.76 26.82 -9.88
C SER A 13 38.33 28.17 -9.44
N ASP A 14 37.51 29.22 -9.45
CA ASP A 14 37.88 30.56 -8.99
C ASP A 14 37.84 30.70 -7.45
N GLY A 15 37.59 29.60 -6.73
CA GLY A 15 37.65 29.53 -5.27
C GLY A 15 36.30 29.65 -4.57
N TYR A 16 35.18 29.66 -5.30
CA TYR A 16 33.85 29.63 -4.69
C TYR A 16 33.55 28.24 -4.10
N ALA A 17 33.39 28.17 -2.78
CA ALA A 17 32.93 26.98 -2.11
C ALA A 17 31.39 26.99 -2.02
N MET A 18 30.77 25.96 -2.58
CA MET A 18 29.33 25.77 -2.54
C MET A 18 28.85 25.52 -1.09
N THR A 19 27.69 26.07 -0.72
CA THR A 19 27.13 25.82 0.61
C THR A 19 26.64 24.38 0.73
N GLY A 20 26.68 23.80 1.94
CA GLY A 20 26.23 22.43 2.17
C GLY A 20 24.78 22.15 1.73
N LYS A 21 23.93 23.19 1.69
CA LYS A 21 22.53 23.08 1.24
C LYS A 21 22.42 22.93 -0.29
N ASP A 22 23.35 23.52 -1.03
CA ASP A 22 23.32 23.55 -2.50
C ASP A 22 24.00 22.32 -3.12
N ILE A 23 24.90 21.65 -2.38
CA ILE A 23 25.62 20.45 -2.84
C ILE A 23 24.63 19.37 -3.34
N GLY A 24 23.60 19.06 -2.57
CA GLY A 24 22.62 18.03 -2.96
C GLY A 24 21.85 18.38 -4.24
N LEU A 25 21.49 19.67 -4.39
CA LEU A 25 20.83 20.18 -5.58
C LEU A 25 21.76 20.11 -6.80
N TYR A 26 23.01 20.52 -6.64
CA TYR A 26 24.02 20.48 -7.69
C TYR A 26 24.29 19.05 -8.19
N LEU A 27 24.49 18.11 -7.27
CA LEU A 27 24.67 16.69 -7.61
C LEU A 27 23.45 16.11 -8.35
N THR A 28 22.24 16.52 -7.96
CA THR A 28 21.00 16.13 -8.65
C THR A 28 20.98 16.65 -10.08
N ILE A 29 21.38 17.91 -10.31
CA ILE A 29 21.42 18.53 -11.64
C ILE A 29 22.47 17.87 -12.52
N ILE A 30 23.66 17.59 -12.00
CA ILE A 30 24.69 16.83 -12.73
C ILE A 30 24.14 15.48 -13.15
N ARG A 31 23.57 14.72 -12.20
CA ARG A 31 23.06 13.39 -12.48
C ARG A 31 21.94 13.39 -13.51
N LEU A 32 21.05 14.38 -13.44
CA LEU A 32 20.00 14.58 -14.44
C LEU A 32 20.59 14.85 -15.83
N TYR A 33 21.61 15.70 -15.92
CA TYR A 33 22.31 15.98 -17.17
C TYR A 33 22.98 14.72 -17.74
N GLU A 34 23.71 13.96 -16.91
CA GLU A 34 24.33 12.69 -17.31
C GLU A 34 23.30 11.71 -17.87
N GLN A 35 22.16 11.55 -17.18
CA GLN A 35 21.08 10.68 -17.63
C GLN A 35 20.50 11.14 -18.96
N GLN A 36 20.29 12.45 -19.15
CA GLN A 36 19.80 13.01 -20.42
C GLN A 36 20.80 12.80 -21.56
N GLN A 37 22.08 13.06 -21.32
CA GLN A 37 23.16 12.89 -22.30
C GLN A 37 23.26 11.41 -22.71
N TYR A 38 23.29 10.49 -21.74
CA TYR A 38 23.32 9.05 -21.99
C TYR A 38 22.12 8.60 -22.84
N MET A 39 20.90 9.05 -22.50
CA MET A 39 19.69 8.74 -23.25
C MET A 39 19.74 9.27 -24.69
N TYR A 40 20.27 10.48 -24.88
CA TYR A 40 20.44 11.09 -26.20
C TYR A 40 21.47 10.33 -27.06
N ASP A 41 22.67 10.09 -26.52
CA ASP A 41 23.76 9.43 -27.24
C ASP A 41 23.42 7.98 -27.63
N ASN A 42 22.71 7.26 -26.76
CA ASN A 42 22.32 5.87 -26.99
C ASN A 42 20.94 5.74 -27.67
N ARG A 43 20.24 6.84 -27.94
CA ARG A 43 18.88 6.87 -28.53
C ARG A 43 17.86 6.02 -27.77
N ILE A 44 17.90 6.07 -26.44
CA ILE A 44 16.99 5.35 -25.55
C ILE A 44 16.13 6.33 -24.74
N HIS A 45 14.95 5.87 -24.29
CA HIS A 45 13.99 6.71 -23.56
C HIS A 45 13.84 6.34 -22.07
N SER A 46 14.66 5.40 -21.59
CA SER A 46 14.64 4.89 -20.22
C SER A 46 16.05 4.78 -19.64
N VAL A 47 16.19 5.08 -18.37
CA VAL A 47 17.40 4.88 -17.58
C VAL A 47 17.00 4.45 -16.18
N GLU A 48 17.84 3.65 -15.54
CA GLU A 48 17.64 3.23 -14.15
C GLU A 48 17.72 4.44 -13.20
N HIS A 49 16.89 4.44 -12.17
CA HIS A 49 16.75 5.55 -11.20
C HIS A 49 16.62 6.93 -11.88
N ARG A 50 15.80 7.01 -12.94
CA ARG A 50 15.59 8.24 -13.72
C ARG A 50 15.11 9.38 -12.81
N ILE A 51 15.84 10.48 -12.83
CA ILE A 51 15.45 11.73 -12.17
C ILE A 51 14.39 12.40 -13.02
N VAL A 52 13.22 12.63 -12.43
CA VAL A 52 12.06 13.30 -13.06
C VAL A 52 11.71 14.61 -12.38
N SER A 53 12.25 14.87 -11.19
CA SER A 53 12.08 16.10 -10.43
C SER A 53 13.38 16.47 -9.75
N ILE A 54 13.81 17.73 -9.93
CA ILE A 54 15.01 18.26 -9.26
C ILE A 54 14.74 18.50 -7.77
N SER A 55 13.53 18.94 -7.42
CA SER A 55 13.15 19.21 -6.02
C SER A 55 12.81 17.94 -5.24
N GLN A 56 12.51 16.84 -5.93
CA GLN A 56 12.17 15.55 -5.34
C GLN A 56 12.89 14.42 -6.11
N PRO A 57 14.23 14.35 -6.02
CA PRO A 57 15.04 13.46 -6.83
C PRO A 57 14.85 11.97 -6.53
N TRP A 58 14.19 11.59 -5.43
CA TRP A 58 13.84 10.20 -5.10
C TRP A 58 12.58 9.70 -5.80
N LEU A 59 11.75 10.59 -6.37
CA LEU A 59 10.57 10.16 -7.11
C LEU A 59 10.97 9.38 -8.37
N ARG A 60 10.23 8.32 -8.66
CA ARG A 60 10.43 7.49 -9.85
C ARG A 60 9.19 7.47 -10.71
N PRO A 61 9.35 7.41 -12.04
CA PRO A 61 8.24 7.11 -12.93
C PRO A 61 7.79 5.66 -12.73
N ILE A 62 6.51 5.46 -12.42
CA ILE A 62 5.91 4.13 -12.28
C ILE A 62 5.05 3.88 -13.52
N VAL A 63 5.53 3.02 -14.41
CA VAL A 63 4.78 2.65 -15.62
C VAL A 63 3.57 1.81 -15.22
N ARG A 64 2.38 2.30 -15.55
CA ARG A 64 1.10 1.61 -15.37
C ARG A 64 0.54 1.29 -16.75
N GLY A 65 0.02 0.08 -16.94
CA GLY A 65 -0.64 -0.33 -18.19
C GLY A 65 -1.98 0.36 -18.48
N LYS A 66 -2.18 1.59 -17.98
CA LYS A 66 -3.42 2.36 -18.15
C LYS A 66 -3.33 3.21 -19.41
N VAL A 67 -4.37 3.16 -20.23
CA VAL A 67 -4.43 3.83 -21.55
C VAL A 67 -4.30 5.36 -21.45
N LYS A 68 -4.90 6.01 -20.43
CA LYS A 68 -4.92 7.48 -20.30
C LYS A 68 -3.74 8.08 -19.53
N ALA A 69 -3.14 7.30 -18.64
CA ALA A 69 -2.06 7.75 -17.75
C ALA A 69 -1.04 6.61 -17.64
N PRO A 70 -0.14 6.48 -18.64
CA PRO A 70 0.79 5.36 -18.72
C PRO A 70 1.87 5.41 -17.65
N VAL A 71 2.09 6.57 -17.03
CA VAL A 71 3.07 6.76 -15.96
C VAL A 71 2.42 7.52 -14.81
N GLU A 72 2.55 6.98 -13.59
CA GLU A 72 2.14 7.60 -12.34
C GLU A 72 3.41 7.93 -11.51
N PHE A 73 3.28 8.87 -10.58
CA PHE A 73 4.34 9.26 -9.66
C PHE A 73 3.83 9.18 -8.22
N GLY A 74 4.74 8.84 -7.30
CA GLY A 74 4.45 8.75 -5.88
C GLY A 74 4.97 7.45 -5.27
N ALA A 75 4.75 7.28 -3.97
CA ALA A 75 5.14 6.06 -3.28
C ALA A 75 4.20 4.91 -3.67
N LYS A 76 4.80 3.78 -4.02
CA LYS A 76 4.14 2.49 -4.16
C LYS A 76 4.09 1.83 -2.79
N PHE A 77 2.96 1.25 -2.42
CA PHE A 77 2.84 0.53 -1.16
C PHE A 77 1.87 -0.64 -1.22
N ASP A 78 2.14 -1.61 -0.36
CA ASP A 78 1.34 -2.82 -0.19
C ASP A 78 0.59 -2.71 1.15
N LEU A 79 -0.72 -2.95 1.11
CA LEU A 79 -1.60 -2.91 2.28
C LEU A 79 -2.27 -4.27 2.45
N SER A 80 -2.13 -4.88 3.63
CA SER A 80 -2.88 -6.07 4.02
C SER A 80 -4.02 -5.68 4.97
N LEU A 81 -5.14 -6.41 4.94
CA LEU A 81 -6.18 -6.33 5.95
C LEU A 81 -6.21 -7.64 6.73
N ASP A 82 -6.23 -7.57 8.05
CA ASP A 82 -6.43 -8.75 8.89
C ASP A 82 -7.91 -9.15 8.97
N SER A 83 -8.21 -10.26 9.68
CA SER A 83 -9.58 -10.75 9.90
C SER A 83 -10.47 -9.76 10.66
N GLU A 84 -9.86 -8.80 11.35
CA GLU A 84 -10.54 -7.71 12.03
C GLU A 84 -10.74 -6.48 11.12
N GLY A 85 -10.13 -6.50 9.93
CA GLY A 85 -10.12 -5.44 8.93
C GLY A 85 -9.24 -4.26 9.30
N TYR A 86 -8.24 -4.43 10.16
CA TYR A 86 -7.20 -3.44 10.35
C TYR A 86 -6.18 -3.51 9.22
N GLY A 87 -5.86 -2.35 8.66
CA GLY A 87 -4.86 -2.19 7.62
C GLY A 87 -3.44 -2.22 8.15
N ARG A 88 -2.56 -2.95 7.49
CA ARG A 88 -1.12 -2.99 7.76
C ARG A 88 -0.35 -2.60 6.52
N LEU A 89 0.56 -1.65 6.70
CA LEU A 89 1.49 -1.25 5.66
C LEU A 89 2.62 -2.29 5.59
N GLU A 90 2.62 -3.13 4.57
CA GLU A 90 3.57 -4.24 4.44
C GLU A 90 4.87 -3.79 3.76
N LYS A 91 4.75 -2.94 2.75
CA LYS A 91 5.91 -2.37 2.06
C LYS A 91 5.53 -0.99 1.54
N ILE A 92 6.49 -0.07 1.56
CA ILE A 92 6.36 1.24 0.93
C ILE A 92 7.70 1.63 0.33
N SER A 93 7.68 2.13 -0.91
CA SER A 93 8.88 2.59 -1.61
C SER A 93 8.53 3.54 -2.74
N PHE A 94 9.44 4.47 -3.05
CA PHE A 94 9.37 5.25 -4.29
C PHE A 94 9.95 4.48 -5.48
N GLU A 95 10.72 3.42 -5.25
CA GLU A 95 11.24 2.55 -6.28
C GLU A 95 10.19 1.53 -6.74
N ALA A 96 10.26 1.16 -8.02
CA ALA A 96 9.45 0.07 -8.52
C ALA A 96 9.99 -1.26 -7.98
N TYR A 97 9.15 -2.00 -7.25
CA TYR A 97 9.44 -3.36 -6.81
C TYR A 97 8.37 -4.33 -7.32
N ASN A 98 8.72 -5.60 -7.41
CA ASN A 98 7.75 -6.66 -7.69
C ASN A 98 6.88 -6.90 -6.45
N GLU A 99 5.59 -6.60 -6.54
CA GLU A 99 4.65 -6.82 -5.42
C GLU A 99 4.58 -8.29 -5.03
N SER A 100 4.74 -9.22 -5.98
CA SER A 100 4.48 -10.64 -5.73
C SER A 100 5.36 -11.24 -4.64
N THR A 101 6.56 -10.69 -4.43
CA THR A 101 7.52 -11.19 -3.43
C THR A 101 7.14 -10.79 -2.00
N CYS A 102 6.22 -9.84 -1.82
CA CYS A 102 5.89 -9.31 -0.49
C CYS A 102 4.88 -10.18 0.27
N LEU A 103 4.23 -11.15 -0.39
CA LEU A 103 3.18 -11.96 0.23
C LEU A 103 3.68 -12.81 1.39
N ILE A 104 4.79 -13.53 1.18
CA ILE A 104 5.33 -14.45 2.19
C ILE A 104 5.74 -13.67 3.43
N GLU A 105 6.42 -12.54 3.25
CA GLU A 105 6.83 -11.67 4.35
C GLU A 105 5.61 -11.12 5.12
N ALA A 106 4.54 -10.72 4.43
CA ALA A 106 3.31 -10.29 5.07
C ALA A 106 2.64 -11.41 5.90
N ILE A 107 2.66 -12.65 5.39
CA ILE A 107 2.15 -13.83 6.10
C ILE A 107 2.99 -14.14 7.35
N GLU A 108 4.33 -14.10 7.24
CA GLU A 108 5.20 -14.35 8.39
C GLU A 108 5.03 -13.29 9.48
N ARG A 109 4.95 -12.01 9.11
CA ARG A 109 4.66 -10.95 10.08
C ARG A 109 3.27 -11.10 10.70
N PHE A 110 2.29 -11.63 9.96
CA PHE A 110 0.98 -11.95 10.52
C PHE A 110 1.10 -13.05 11.59
N LYS A 111 1.84 -14.12 11.30
CA LYS A 111 2.09 -15.21 12.24
C LYS A 111 2.86 -14.75 13.48
N GLU A 112 3.90 -13.94 13.30
CA GLU A 112 4.67 -13.38 14.42
C GLU A 112 3.78 -12.60 15.39
N ARG A 113 2.82 -11.83 14.87
CA ARG A 113 1.90 -11.02 15.69
C ARG A 113 0.77 -11.82 16.34
N THR A 114 0.24 -12.83 15.65
CA THR A 114 -0.98 -13.53 16.07
C THR A 114 -0.72 -14.91 16.68
N GLY A 115 0.47 -15.47 16.46
CA GLY A 115 0.87 -16.81 16.87
C GLY A 115 0.43 -17.93 15.93
N TYR A 116 -0.28 -17.63 14.83
CA TYR A 116 -0.79 -18.65 13.90
C TYR A 116 -0.79 -18.20 12.44
N TYR A 117 -0.85 -19.17 11.53
CA TYR A 117 -1.01 -18.92 10.10
C TYR A 117 -2.46 -18.63 9.73
N PRO A 118 -2.72 -17.68 8.81
CA PRO A 118 -4.09 -17.40 8.38
C PRO A 118 -4.68 -18.62 7.67
N GLU A 119 -5.95 -18.93 7.95
CA GLU A 119 -6.67 -20.04 7.27
C GLU A 119 -6.73 -19.82 5.75
N ARG A 120 -6.92 -18.56 5.33
CA ARG A 120 -6.99 -18.16 3.93
C ARG A 120 -6.31 -16.83 3.68
N VAL A 121 -5.81 -16.66 2.46
CA VAL A 121 -5.25 -15.40 1.98
C VAL A 121 -5.98 -15.00 0.69
N LEU A 122 -6.52 -13.78 0.69
CA LEU A 122 -7.19 -13.16 -0.45
C LEU A 122 -6.21 -12.17 -1.08
N ALA A 123 -5.70 -12.48 -2.27
CA ALA A 123 -4.69 -11.65 -2.91
C ALA A 123 -4.96 -11.44 -4.40
N ASP A 124 -4.46 -10.34 -4.93
CA ASP A 124 -4.53 -10.03 -6.36
C ASP A 124 -3.75 -11.03 -7.20
N GLN A 125 -4.02 -11.02 -8.50
CA GLN A 125 -3.43 -11.96 -9.44
C GLN A 125 -1.91 -12.01 -9.39
N ILE A 126 -1.27 -10.85 -9.22
CA ILE A 126 0.19 -10.71 -9.19
C ILE A 126 0.84 -11.52 -8.06
N TYR A 127 0.15 -11.70 -6.93
CA TYR A 127 0.65 -12.45 -5.78
C TYR A 127 0.48 -13.97 -5.92
N ARG A 128 -0.21 -14.46 -6.96
CA ARG A 128 -0.52 -15.89 -7.10
C ARG A 128 0.59 -16.66 -7.84
N THR A 129 1.85 -16.38 -7.52
CA THR A 129 3.03 -17.05 -8.09
C THR A 129 3.12 -18.52 -7.66
N ARG A 130 3.95 -19.31 -8.36
CA ARG A 130 4.19 -20.72 -8.00
C ARG A 130 4.81 -20.85 -6.61
N GLU A 131 5.76 -19.98 -6.30
CA GLU A 131 6.43 -19.90 -5.01
C GLU A 131 5.43 -19.62 -3.87
N ASN A 132 4.64 -18.55 -3.99
CA ASN A 132 3.64 -18.19 -2.99
C ASN A 132 2.59 -19.29 -2.79
N ARG A 133 2.19 -20.00 -3.85
CA ARG A 133 1.29 -21.16 -3.76
C ARG A 133 1.92 -22.34 -3.04
N SER A 134 3.19 -22.64 -3.33
CA SER A 134 3.93 -23.71 -2.66
C SER A 134 4.01 -23.41 -1.17
N TYR A 135 4.41 -22.19 -0.83
CA TYR A 135 4.50 -21.69 0.54
C TYR A 135 3.17 -21.82 1.29
N CYS A 136 2.09 -21.33 0.69
CA CYS A 136 0.76 -21.40 1.29
C CYS A 136 0.33 -22.87 1.50
N LYS A 137 0.57 -23.74 0.52
CA LYS A 137 0.20 -25.16 0.61
C LYS A 137 0.96 -25.88 1.72
N GLU A 138 2.26 -25.61 1.85
CA GLU A 138 3.11 -26.19 2.91
C GLU A 138 2.61 -25.82 4.31
N HIS A 139 2.13 -24.59 4.48
CA HIS A 139 1.64 -24.07 5.76
C HIS A 139 0.12 -24.25 5.96
N GLY A 140 -0.56 -25.01 5.08
CA GLY A 140 -2.01 -25.25 5.18
C GLY A 140 -2.88 -24.02 4.90
N ILE A 141 -2.33 -22.98 4.29
CA ILE A 141 -3.01 -21.71 3.97
C ILE A 141 -3.74 -21.84 2.63
N ARG A 142 -5.03 -21.49 2.61
CA ARG A 142 -5.82 -21.43 1.37
C ARG A 142 -5.62 -20.11 0.64
N LEU A 143 -4.82 -20.11 -0.42
CA LEU A 143 -4.72 -18.96 -1.33
C LEU A 143 -5.92 -18.91 -2.28
N SER A 144 -6.72 -17.84 -2.22
CA SER A 144 -7.94 -17.71 -3.03
C SER A 144 -7.68 -17.47 -4.52
N GLY A 145 -8.69 -17.82 -5.32
CA GLY A 145 -8.73 -17.67 -6.76
C GLY A 145 -8.32 -18.92 -7.55
N PRO A 146 -8.55 -18.92 -8.88
CA PRO A 146 -8.29 -20.07 -9.74
C PRO A 146 -6.85 -20.57 -9.67
N LYS A 147 -6.66 -21.87 -9.91
CA LYS A 147 -5.33 -22.48 -10.08
C LYS A 147 -4.61 -21.85 -11.27
N LEU A 148 -3.28 -21.83 -11.22
CA LEU A 148 -2.48 -21.37 -12.35
C LEU A 148 -2.64 -22.34 -13.53
N GLY A 149 -2.87 -21.83 -14.74
CA GLY A 149 -2.99 -22.62 -15.96
C GLY A 149 -4.43 -22.88 -16.42
N ARG A 150 -4.60 -23.81 -17.36
CA ARG A 150 -5.89 -24.13 -17.95
C ARG A 150 -6.84 -24.72 -16.90
N PRO A 151 -8.08 -24.22 -16.76
CA PRO A 151 -9.07 -24.84 -15.89
C PRO A 151 -9.29 -26.30 -16.27
N SER A 152 -9.25 -27.22 -15.29
CA SER A 152 -9.59 -28.61 -15.54
C SER A 152 -11.11 -28.77 -15.70
N ALA A 153 -11.55 -29.58 -16.66
CA ALA A 153 -12.98 -29.81 -16.94
C ALA A 153 -13.78 -30.33 -15.73
N THR A 154 -13.09 -30.92 -14.74
CA THR A 154 -13.66 -31.50 -13.51
C THR A 154 -13.60 -30.59 -12.28
N ALA A 155 -13.12 -29.35 -12.40
CA ALA A 155 -13.06 -28.45 -11.25
C ALA A 155 -14.47 -27.98 -10.84
N LYS A 156 -15.07 -28.68 -9.86
CA LYS A 156 -16.22 -28.13 -9.12
C LYS A 156 -15.72 -26.97 -8.27
N VAL A 157 -15.80 -25.76 -8.81
CA VAL A 157 -15.56 -24.54 -8.04
C VAL A 157 -16.73 -24.40 -7.07
N ASP A 158 -16.43 -24.33 -5.76
CA ASP A 158 -17.43 -23.99 -4.77
C ASP A 158 -17.83 -22.52 -4.96
N LYS A 159 -18.87 -22.31 -5.77
CA LYS A 159 -19.39 -20.97 -6.12
C LYS A 159 -19.73 -20.15 -4.88
N LYS A 160 -20.13 -20.79 -3.78
CA LYS A 160 -20.47 -20.08 -2.54
C LYS A 160 -19.21 -19.53 -1.87
N GLN A 161 -18.14 -20.33 -1.83
CA GLN A 161 -16.85 -19.91 -1.30
C GLN A 161 -16.22 -18.80 -2.16
N GLU A 162 -16.26 -18.93 -3.48
CA GLU A 162 -15.74 -17.90 -4.40
C GLU A 162 -16.51 -16.59 -4.26
N TYR A 163 -17.84 -16.64 -4.11
CA TYR A 163 -18.66 -15.46 -3.85
C TYR A 163 -18.29 -14.78 -2.52
N GLN A 164 -18.08 -15.56 -1.46
CA GLN A 164 -17.67 -15.02 -0.17
C GLN A 164 -16.27 -14.38 -0.24
N ASP A 165 -15.30 -15.09 -0.81
CA ASP A 165 -13.94 -14.58 -1.00
C ASP A 165 -13.95 -13.27 -1.83
N ASN A 166 -14.80 -13.19 -2.86
CA ASN A 166 -14.92 -11.98 -3.66
C ASN A 166 -15.58 -10.83 -2.86
N THR A 167 -16.55 -11.13 -2.01
CA THR A 167 -17.19 -10.15 -1.11
C THR A 167 -16.19 -9.58 -0.10
N ASP A 168 -15.36 -10.45 0.49
CA ASP A 168 -14.33 -10.04 1.45
C ASP A 168 -13.21 -9.25 0.76
N ARG A 169 -12.83 -9.62 -0.48
CA ARG A 169 -11.86 -8.86 -1.27
C ARG A 169 -12.32 -7.43 -1.55
N ILE A 170 -13.62 -7.22 -1.76
CA ILE A 170 -14.19 -5.87 -1.93
C ILE A 170 -13.95 -4.99 -0.69
N GLU A 171 -13.78 -5.57 0.51
CA GLU A 171 -13.47 -4.78 1.70
C GLU A 171 -12.11 -4.06 1.59
N VAL A 172 -11.11 -4.69 0.96
CA VAL A 172 -9.81 -4.06 0.70
C VAL A 172 -9.97 -2.83 -0.19
N GLU A 173 -10.69 -2.97 -1.31
CA GLU A 173 -10.96 -1.86 -2.24
C GLU A 173 -11.77 -0.73 -1.58
N ARG A 174 -12.75 -1.09 -0.74
CA ARG A 174 -13.54 -0.13 0.05
C ARG A 174 -12.64 0.63 1.02
N THR A 175 -11.69 -0.05 1.66
CA THR A 175 -10.75 0.55 2.61
C THR A 175 -9.84 1.54 1.89
N PHE A 176 -9.22 1.14 0.78
CA PHE A 176 -8.44 2.07 -0.06
C PHE A 176 -9.26 3.28 -0.52
N SER A 177 -10.51 3.06 -0.93
CA SER A 177 -11.40 4.12 -1.38
C SER A 177 -11.78 5.09 -0.25
N LEU A 178 -11.96 4.57 0.97
CA LEU A 178 -12.23 5.36 2.15
C LEU A 178 -10.99 6.17 2.54
N SER A 179 -9.82 5.55 2.63
CA SER A 179 -8.59 6.22 3.01
C SER A 179 -8.19 7.32 2.03
N LYS A 180 -8.41 7.10 0.73
CA LYS A 180 -8.20 8.13 -0.31
C LYS A 180 -9.13 9.32 -0.12
N ARG A 181 -10.43 9.08 0.04
CA ARG A 181 -11.43 10.17 0.09
C ARG A 181 -11.49 10.90 1.43
N CYS A 182 -11.29 10.19 2.53
CA CYS A 182 -11.60 10.69 3.87
C CYS A 182 -10.37 10.87 4.76
N TYR A 183 -9.26 10.19 4.48
CA TYR A 183 -8.08 10.17 5.37
C TYR A 183 -6.79 10.67 4.70
N GLY A 184 -6.92 11.51 3.66
CA GLY A 184 -5.81 12.26 3.08
C GLY A 184 -4.88 11.46 2.15
N MET A 185 -5.16 10.18 1.91
CA MET A 185 -4.25 9.32 1.12
C MET A 185 -4.19 9.72 -0.37
N SER A 186 -5.16 10.48 -0.89
CA SER A 186 -5.12 11.02 -2.26
C SER A 186 -4.50 12.42 -2.35
N CYS A 187 -4.19 13.07 -1.22
CA CYS A 187 -3.73 14.45 -1.19
C CYS A 187 -2.51 14.59 -0.26
N ILE A 188 -1.35 14.15 -0.75
CA ILE A 188 -0.08 14.26 -0.03
C ILE A 188 0.62 15.54 -0.50
N THR A 189 0.66 16.54 0.37
CA THR A 189 1.25 17.86 0.08
C THR A 189 2.70 17.99 0.56
N THR A 190 3.17 17.05 1.37
CA THR A 190 4.52 17.03 1.92
C THR A 190 5.59 16.88 0.83
N LYS A 191 6.76 17.47 1.08
CA LYS A 191 7.81 17.66 0.06
C LYS A 191 9.09 16.86 0.29
N LEU A 192 9.33 16.36 1.50
CA LEU A 192 10.48 15.50 1.81
C LEU A 192 10.07 14.04 1.73
N GLU A 193 11.01 13.17 1.36
CA GLU A 193 10.82 11.72 1.24
C GLU A 193 10.17 11.12 2.49
N GLU A 194 10.82 11.30 3.64
CA GLU A 194 10.36 10.79 4.94
C GLU A 194 8.96 11.32 5.31
N THR A 195 8.70 12.60 5.07
CA THR A 195 7.41 13.22 5.40
C THR A 195 6.29 12.74 4.47
N GLN A 196 6.59 12.35 3.23
CA GLN A 196 5.62 11.74 2.32
C GLN A 196 5.25 10.34 2.78
N LEU A 197 6.26 9.52 3.11
CA LEU A 197 6.06 8.17 3.66
C LEU A 197 5.27 8.22 4.97
N THR A 198 5.65 9.13 5.87
CA THR A 198 4.97 9.35 7.15
C THR A 198 3.51 9.78 6.94
N SER A 199 3.23 10.67 5.98
CA SER A 199 1.85 11.06 5.67
C SER A 199 1.01 9.87 5.20
N ILE A 200 1.57 8.97 4.40
CA ILE A 200 0.88 7.75 3.96
C ILE A 200 0.61 6.83 5.14
N ALA A 201 1.61 6.60 5.99
CA ALA A 201 1.48 5.79 7.19
C ALA A 201 0.41 6.35 8.14
N LEU A 202 0.37 7.68 8.33
CA LEU A 202 -0.67 8.36 9.11
C LEU A 202 -2.07 8.15 8.52
N SER A 203 -2.23 8.18 7.19
CA SER A 203 -3.52 7.87 6.57
C SER A 203 -4.01 6.45 6.89
N VAL A 204 -3.12 5.46 6.86
CA VAL A 204 -3.44 4.07 7.23
C VAL A 204 -3.76 3.97 8.74
N PHE A 205 -2.96 4.64 9.57
CA PHE A 205 -3.17 4.69 11.03
C PHE A 205 -4.54 5.27 11.38
N VAL A 206 -4.89 6.42 10.79
CA VAL A 206 -6.21 7.06 10.97
C VAL A 206 -7.34 6.15 10.50
N THR A 207 -7.16 5.43 9.39
CA THR A 207 -8.12 4.44 8.91
C THR A 207 -8.43 3.38 9.99
N ASN A 208 -7.38 2.88 10.65
CA ASN A 208 -7.53 1.90 11.73
C ASN A 208 -8.20 2.51 12.97
N LEU A 209 -7.82 3.73 13.36
CA LEU A 209 -8.42 4.42 14.52
C LEU A 209 -9.93 4.59 14.38
N PHE A 210 -10.41 5.06 13.22
CA PHE A 210 -11.85 5.19 12.99
C PHE A 210 -12.58 3.85 13.01
N ARG A 211 -11.90 2.77 12.57
CA ARG A 211 -12.46 1.42 12.64
C ARG A 211 -12.57 0.92 14.09
N ILE A 212 -11.55 1.15 14.91
CA ILE A 212 -11.58 0.86 16.35
C ILE A 212 -12.71 1.65 17.02
N GLN A 213 -12.78 2.96 16.76
CA GLN A 213 -13.81 3.83 17.33
C GLN A 213 -15.23 3.35 16.98
N ARG A 214 -15.47 2.98 15.71
CA ARG A 214 -16.76 2.44 15.27
C ARG A 214 -17.11 1.14 16.01
N ARG A 215 -16.15 0.23 16.22
CA ARG A 215 -16.36 -1.02 16.94
C ARG A 215 -16.71 -0.79 18.41
N ILE A 216 -15.98 0.10 19.08
CA ILE A 216 -16.26 0.50 20.47
C ILE A 216 -17.68 1.08 20.57
N LEU A 217 -18.04 1.99 19.65
CA LEU A 217 -19.38 2.58 19.63
C LEU A 217 -20.47 1.52 19.42
N CYS A 218 -20.30 0.60 18.47
CA CYS A 218 -21.25 -0.49 18.26
C CYS A 218 -21.39 -1.39 19.49
N ALA A 219 -20.28 -1.76 20.14
CA ALA A 219 -20.30 -2.55 21.37
C ALA A 219 -21.05 -1.84 22.50
N LEU A 220 -20.81 -0.54 22.70
CA LEU A 220 -21.52 0.28 23.68
C LEU A 220 -23.02 0.35 23.38
N LEU A 221 -23.42 0.53 22.12
CA LEU A 221 -24.83 0.52 21.71
C LEU A 221 -25.50 -0.84 21.94
N HIS A 222 -24.80 -1.95 21.68
CA HIS A 222 -25.30 -3.29 21.97
C HIS A 222 -25.48 -3.52 23.48
N LEU A 223 -24.52 -3.08 24.30
CA LEU A 223 -24.62 -3.15 25.76
C LEU A 223 -25.78 -2.31 26.28
N PHE A 224 -25.96 -1.09 25.77
CA PHE A 224 -27.07 -0.23 26.14
C PHE A 224 -28.41 -0.86 25.78
N ARG A 225 -28.55 -1.41 24.56
CA ARG A 225 -29.77 -2.09 24.13
C ARG A 225 -30.06 -3.33 24.98
N PHE A 226 -29.06 -4.15 25.26
CA PHE A 226 -29.19 -5.31 26.13
C PHE A 226 -29.65 -4.91 27.55
N TRP A 227 -29.08 -3.84 28.11
CA TRP A 227 -29.47 -3.33 29.42
C TRP A 227 -30.89 -2.79 29.42
N HIS A 228 -31.27 -2.01 28.40
CA HIS A 228 -32.61 -1.47 28.22
C HIS A 228 -33.67 -2.59 28.08
N ASP A 229 -33.39 -3.62 27.27
CA ASP A 229 -34.31 -4.75 27.09
C ASP A 229 -34.40 -5.62 28.35
N ARG A 230 -33.29 -5.80 29.09
CA ARG A 230 -33.30 -6.49 30.39
C ARG A 230 -34.13 -5.73 31.44
N ASN A 231 -34.06 -4.40 31.47
CA ASN A 231 -34.87 -3.58 32.37
C ASN A 231 -36.36 -3.63 32.01
N ARG A 232 -36.71 -3.65 30.72
CA ARG A 232 -38.11 -3.90 30.29
C ARG A 232 -38.62 -5.27 30.71
N CYS A 233 -37.84 -6.33 30.55
CA CYS A 233 -38.23 -7.67 31.02
C CYS A 233 -38.42 -7.75 32.54
N LYS A 234 -37.60 -7.04 33.33
CA LYS A 234 -37.79 -6.94 34.78
C LYS A 234 -39.08 -6.20 35.14
N SER A 235 -39.38 -5.10 34.46
CA SER A 235 -40.61 -4.33 34.64
C SER A 235 -41.87 -5.15 34.32
N TRP A 236 -41.86 -5.93 33.23
CA TRP A 236 -42.99 -6.81 32.88
C TRP A 236 -43.21 -7.94 33.89
N LYS A 237 -42.13 -8.53 34.44
CA LYS A 237 -42.25 -9.56 35.51
C LYS A 237 -42.83 -9.00 36.80
N LEU A 238 -42.57 -7.73 37.13
CA LEU A 238 -43.16 -7.05 38.29
C LEU A 238 -44.66 -6.75 38.09
N GLN A 239 -45.11 -6.49 36.86
CA GLN A 239 -46.53 -6.26 36.55
C GLN A 239 -47.37 -7.54 36.46
N ILE A 240 -46.77 -8.69 36.14
CA ILE A 240 -47.48 -9.98 36.10
C ILE A 240 -47.57 -10.64 37.50
N ALA A 241 -46.72 -10.22 38.44
CA ALA A 241 -46.68 -10.75 39.81
C ALA A 241 -47.47 -9.91 40.84
N ALA A 242 -48.19 -8.87 40.39
CA ALA A 242 -49.09 -8.03 41.18
C ALA A 242 -50.53 -8.30 40.76
#